data_AF-X6P8T2-F1
#
_entry.id   AF-X6P8T2-F1
#
_cell.length_a   1.000
_cell.length_b   1.000
_cell.length_c   1.000
_cell.angle_alpha   90.00
_cell.angle_beta   90.00
_cell.angle_gamma   90.00
#
_symmetry.space_group_name_H-M   'P 1'
#
loop_
_entity.id
_entity.type
_entity.pdbx_description
1 polymer ?
#
loop_
_entity_poly.entity_id
_entity_poly.type
_entity_poly.pdbx_seq_one_letter_code
_entity_poly.pdbx_strand_id
1 'polypeptide(L)'
;MDANEAALLLGVHINAPKKKIDERFRKLMVLNHPDCGGSPYLAAKINEAKATVFNHNFLKLRKIFIACTQKTNAKEFFVFLFLTVIVFKFYLFLSLLKKKKKLLRLQTGYCQKTSKLKFGDSFILDKFLHWMKSSTKE
;
A
#
# COMPACT_ATOMS: atom_id res chain seq x y z
N MET A 1 15.33 24.75 -4.95
CA MET A 1 14.31 25.66 -4.39
C MET A 1 14.13 25.36 -2.90
N ASP A 2 13.95 26.38 -2.06
CA ASP A 2 13.72 26.17 -0.62
C ASP A 2 12.29 25.72 -0.32
N ALA A 3 12.07 24.99 0.79
CA ALA A 3 10.74 24.46 1.11
C ALA A 3 9.71 25.56 1.43
N ASN A 4 10.15 26.67 2.03
CA ASN A 4 9.29 27.83 2.30
C ASN A 4 8.93 28.57 1.00
N GLU A 5 9.90 28.76 0.12
CA GLU A 5 9.71 29.35 -1.20
C GLU A 5 8.74 28.51 -2.05
N ALA A 6 8.91 27.18 -2.03
CA ALA A 6 8.05 26.24 -2.74
C ALA A 6 6.60 26.27 -2.24
N ALA A 7 6.41 26.39 -0.93
CA ALA A 7 5.09 26.52 -0.32
C ALA A 7 4.41 27.83 -0.72
N LEU A 8 5.16 28.94 -0.74
CA LEU A 8 4.69 30.25 -1.18
C LEU A 8 4.28 30.25 -2.67
N LEU A 9 5.09 29.64 -3.54
CA LEU A 9 4.80 29.56 -4.97
C LEU A 9 3.48 28.81 -5.25
N LEU A 10 3.20 27.75 -4.48
CA LEU A 10 1.95 26.99 -4.58
C LEU A 10 0.77 27.63 -3.81
N GLY A 11 1.02 28.67 -3.01
CA GLY A 11 0.01 29.31 -2.15
C GLY A 11 -0.55 28.37 -1.07
N VAL A 12 0.31 27.51 -0.52
CA VAL A 12 -0.05 26.54 0.53
C VAL A 12 0.88 26.67 1.72
N HIS A 13 0.42 26.22 2.89
CA HIS A 13 1.30 26.05 4.04
C HIS A 13 2.25 24.86 3.84
N ILE A 14 3.46 24.91 4.39
CA ILE A 14 4.48 23.85 4.23
C ILE A 14 4.00 22.47 4.70
N ASN A 15 3.23 22.45 5.78
CA ASN A 15 2.62 21.23 6.36
C ASN A 15 1.21 20.94 5.82
N ALA A 16 0.82 21.51 4.67
CA ALA A 16 -0.52 21.28 4.11
C ALA A 16 -0.73 19.79 3.75
N PRO A 17 -1.97 19.28 3.86
CA PRO A 17 -2.28 17.91 3.45
C PRO A 17 -2.06 17.74 1.94
N LYS A 18 -1.61 16.54 1.55
CA LYS A 18 -1.36 16.13 0.16
C LYS A 18 -2.46 16.58 -0.81
N LYS A 19 -3.72 16.38 -0.42
CA LYS A 19 -4.90 16.74 -1.23
C LYS A 19 -4.91 18.22 -1.63
N LYS A 20 -4.64 19.13 -0.68
CA LYS A 20 -4.61 20.58 -0.94
C LYS A 20 -3.45 20.98 -1.85
N ILE A 21 -2.30 20.33 -1.70
CA ILE A 21 -1.13 20.56 -2.55
C ILE A 21 -1.44 20.16 -4.00
N ASP A 22 -2.03 18.97 -4.20
CA ASP A 22 -2.40 18.48 -5.53
C ASP A 22 -3.48 19.36 -6.19
N GLU A 23 -4.46 19.82 -5.42
CA GLU A 23 -5.50 20.74 -5.92
C GLU A 23 -4.93 22.07 -6.40
N ARG A 24 -4.05 22.71 -5.60
CA ARG A 24 -3.42 23.98 -5.96
C ARG A 24 -2.47 23.83 -7.14
N PHE A 25 -1.67 22.77 -7.14
CA PHE A 25 -0.77 22.43 -8.24
C PHE A 25 -1.52 22.25 -9.55
N ARG A 26 -2.64 21.50 -9.57
CA ARG A 26 -3.43 21.29 -10.79
C ARG A 26 -3.97 22.61 -11.34
N LYS A 27 -4.49 23.49 -10.47
CA LYS A 27 -4.98 24.81 -10.88
C LYS A 27 -3.86 25.66 -11.51
N LEU A 28 -2.69 25.70 -10.88
CA LEU A 28 -1.55 26.47 -11.39
C LEU A 28 -0.99 25.88 -12.69
N MET A 29 -0.93 24.56 -12.80
CA MET A 29 -0.37 23.89 -13.98
C MET A 29 -1.27 24.05 -15.21
N VAL A 30 -2.60 23.98 -15.05
CA VAL A 30 -3.54 24.22 -16.17
C VAL A 30 -3.36 25.63 -16.73
N LEU A 31 -3.17 26.63 -15.86
CA LEU A 31 -2.95 28.02 -16.28
C LEU A 31 -1.59 28.24 -16.96
N ASN A 32 -0.57 27.49 -16.55
CA ASN A 32 0.82 27.68 -17.00
C ASN A 32 1.31 26.57 -17.95
N HIS A 33 0.42 25.72 -18.46
CA HIS A 33 0.80 24.58 -19.28
C HIS A 33 1.46 25.07 -20.59
N PRO A 34 2.62 24.52 -20.99
CA PRO A 34 3.33 24.96 -22.19
C PRO A 34 2.47 24.82 -23.46
N ASP A 35 1.71 23.73 -23.58
CA ASP A 35 0.83 23.50 -24.73
C ASP A 35 -0.38 24.46 -24.78
N CYS A 36 -0.67 25.16 -23.68
CA CYS A 36 -1.73 26.18 -23.62
C CYS A 36 -1.17 27.61 -23.73
N GLY A 37 0.09 27.76 -24.19
CA GLY A 37 0.76 29.06 -24.30
C GLY A 37 1.39 29.56 -22.99
N GLY A 38 1.47 28.71 -21.96
CA GLY A 38 2.22 28.99 -20.74
C GLY A 38 3.72 28.89 -20.93
N SER A 39 4.50 29.48 -20.02
CA SER A 39 5.95 29.39 -20.09
C SER A 39 6.44 28.02 -19.60
N PRO A 40 7.28 27.30 -20.37
CA PRO A 40 7.85 26.02 -19.95
C PRO A 40 8.71 26.16 -18.70
N TYR A 41 9.34 27.32 -18.51
CA TYR A 41 10.12 27.62 -17.32
C TYR A 41 9.25 27.69 -16.06
N LEU A 42 8.10 28.37 -16.14
CA LEU A 42 7.14 28.47 -15.03
C LEU A 42 6.55 27.11 -14.69
N ALA A 43 6.17 26.32 -15.70
CA ALA A 43 5.70 24.95 -15.50
C ALA A 43 6.76 24.08 -14.80
N ALA A 44 8.02 24.15 -15.24
CA ALA A 44 9.12 23.44 -14.59
C ALA A 44 9.33 23.87 -13.13
N LYS A 45 9.22 25.16 -12.82
CA LYS A 45 9.33 25.68 -11.44
C LYS A 45 8.17 25.27 -10.54
N ILE A 46 6.94 25.22 -11.06
CA ILE A 46 5.78 24.70 -10.32
C ILE A 46 5.95 23.20 -10.02
N ASN A 47 6.53 22.44 -10.96
CA ASN A 47 6.87 21.03 -10.75
C ASN A 47 7.95 20.83 -9.68
N GLU A 48 9.02 21.64 -9.72
CA GLU A 48 10.07 21.66 -8.69
C GLU A 48 9.46 21.97 -7.31
N ALA A 49 8.62 22.99 -7.22
CA ALA A 49 7.95 23.40 -5.97
C ALA A 49 7.12 22.26 -5.37
N LYS A 50 6.32 21.57 -6.19
CA LYS A 50 5.54 20.39 -5.73
C LYS A 50 6.46 19.33 -5.14
N ALA A 51 7.52 18.96 -5.87
CA ALA A 51 8.44 17.91 -5.43
C ALA A 51 9.08 18.27 -4.07
N THR A 52 9.53 19.51 -3.90
CA THR A 52 10.18 19.97 -2.67
C THR A 52 9.25 19.90 -1.45
N VAL A 53 7.99 20.39 -1.57
CA VAL A 53 7.02 20.35 -0.46
C VAL A 53 6.65 18.91 -0.08
N PHE A 54 6.48 18.03 -1.07
CA PHE A 54 6.22 16.61 -0.83
C PHE A 54 7.37 15.92 -0.11
N ASN A 55 8.59 16.15 -0.57
CA ASN A 55 9.79 15.55 0.02
C ASN A 55 9.99 16.04 1.46
N HIS A 56 9.77 17.33 1.73
CA HIS A 56 9.86 17.87 3.09
C HIS A 56 8.91 17.14 4.06
N ASN A 57 7.65 16.94 3.67
CA ASN A 57 6.66 16.26 4.49
C ASN A 57 6.99 14.78 4.70
N PHE A 58 7.55 14.10 3.69
CA PHE A 58 8.01 12.72 3.82
C PHE A 58 9.23 12.58 4.73
N LEU A 59 10.22 13.47 4.57
CA LEU A 59 11.43 13.47 5.41
C LEU A 59 11.10 13.71 6.89
N LYS A 60 10.08 14.53 7.18
CA LYS A 60 9.58 14.74 8.54
C LYS A 60 9.05 13.44 9.16
N LEU A 61 8.22 12.69 8.43
CA LEU A 61 7.72 11.39 8.87
C LEU A 61 8.86 10.38 9.04
N ARG A 62 9.83 10.38 8.11
CA ARG A 62 11.00 9.50 8.19
C ARG A 62 11.85 9.78 9.42
N LYS A 63 12.06 11.06 9.77
CA LYS A 63 12.79 11.46 10.98
C LYS A 63 12.08 10.99 12.25
N ILE A 64 10.75 11.12 12.32
CA ILE A 64 9.95 10.62 13.45
C ILE A 64 10.09 9.09 13.56
N PHE A 65 10.00 8.38 12.45
CA PHE A 65 10.16 6.92 12.42
C PHE A 65 11.56 6.49 12.88
N ILE A 66 12.63 7.10 12.35
CA ILE A 66 14.01 6.81 12.75
C ILE A 66 14.22 7.11 14.24
N ALA A 67 13.72 8.25 14.73
CA ALA A 67 13.78 8.59 16.15
C ALA A 67 13.07 7.55 17.04
N CYS A 68 11.96 6.98 16.57
CA CYS A 68 11.27 5.89 17.27
C CYS A 68 12.11 4.60 17.29
N THR A 69 12.72 4.23 16.16
CA THR A 69 13.56 3.01 16.07
C THR A 69 14.82 3.08 16.93
N GLN A 70 15.40 4.27 17.12
CA GLN A 70 16.56 4.45 18.00
C GLN A 70 16.18 4.37 19.50
N LYS A 71 14.90 4.49 19.84
CA LYS A 71 14.40 4.46 21.22
C LYS A 71 14.03 3.05 21.68
N THR A 72 13.88 2.09 20.76
CA THR A 72 13.60 0.69 21.09
C THR A 72 14.88 -0.12 21.30
N ASN A 73 14.96 -0.83 22.43
CA ASN A 73 16.04 -1.79 22.69
C ASN A 73 16.06 -2.90 21.62
N ALA A 74 17.25 -3.37 21.23
CA ALA A 74 17.46 -4.33 20.13
C ALA A 74 16.65 -5.64 20.24
N LYS A 75 16.24 -6.03 21.46
CA LYS A 75 15.48 -7.26 21.72
C LYS A 75 14.00 -7.16 21.28
N GLU A 76 13.38 -5.99 21.39
CA GLU A 76 11.96 -5.76 21.02
C GLU A 76 11.77 -5.70 19.48
N PHE A 77 12.80 -5.24 18.76
CA PHE A 77 12.77 -5.12 17.31
C PHE A 77 12.69 -6.47 16.60
N PHE A 78 13.34 -7.50 17.16
CA PHE A 78 13.36 -8.85 16.61
C PHE A 78 12.00 -9.54 16.69
N VAL A 79 11.28 -9.34 17.81
CA VAL A 79 9.94 -9.89 18.03
C VAL A 79 8.93 -9.25 17.07
N PHE A 80 9.04 -7.93 16.85
CA PHE A 80 8.16 -7.20 15.92
C PHE A 80 8.39 -7.59 14.44
N LEU A 81 9.65 -7.78 14.03
CA LEU A 81 9.98 -8.26 12.69
C LEU A 81 9.45 -9.69 12.45
N PHE A 82 9.54 -10.56 13.46
CA PHE A 82 9.06 -11.93 13.36
C PHE A 82 7.53 -12.00 13.26
N LEU A 83 6.83 -11.25 14.11
CA LEU A 83 5.36 -11.17 14.10
C LEU A 83 4.82 -10.55 12.81
N THR A 84 5.44 -9.50 12.28
CA THR A 84 4.99 -8.87 11.03
C THR A 84 5.13 -9.81 9.83
N VAL A 85 6.20 -10.61 9.74
CA VAL A 85 6.37 -11.63 8.68
C VAL A 85 5.32 -12.74 8.79
N ILE A 86 5.01 -13.19 10.01
CA ILE A 86 3.99 -14.22 10.27
C ILE A 86 2.59 -13.72 9.87
N VAL A 87 2.21 -12.53 10.33
CA VAL A 87 0.90 -11.92 10.02
C VAL A 87 0.76 -11.66 8.52
N PHE A 88 1.83 -11.22 7.85
CA PHE A 88 1.80 -10.95 6.40
C PHE A 88 1.68 -12.25 5.58
N LYS A 89 2.43 -13.31 5.94
CA LYS A 89 2.26 -14.64 5.32
C LYS A 89 0.85 -15.19 5.55
N PHE A 90 0.29 -15.01 6.75
CA PHE A 90 -1.06 -15.44 7.08
C PHE A 90 -2.13 -14.70 6.27
N TYR A 91 -2.00 -13.37 6.13
CA TYR A 91 -2.92 -12.57 5.33
C TYR A 91 -2.87 -12.93 3.84
N LEU A 92 -1.66 -13.15 3.30
CA LEU A 92 -1.47 -13.61 1.92
C LEU A 92 -2.12 -14.99 1.71
N PHE A 93 -1.93 -15.90 2.67
CA PHE A 93 -2.55 -17.22 2.66
C PHE A 93 -4.08 -17.14 2.67
N LEU A 94 -4.69 -16.33 3.55
CA LEU A 94 -6.14 -16.09 3.56
C LEU A 94 -6.64 -15.47 2.26
N SER A 95 -5.87 -14.56 1.66
CA SER A 95 -6.20 -13.95 0.37
C SER A 95 -6.20 -14.97 -0.78
N LEU A 96 -5.25 -15.91 -0.78
CA LEU A 96 -5.20 -17.02 -1.73
C LEU A 96 -6.38 -18.00 -1.54
N LEU A 97 -6.77 -18.29 -0.30
CA LEU A 97 -7.96 -19.10 -0.01
C LEU A 97 -9.25 -18.44 -0.51
N LYS A 98 -9.37 -17.10 -0.38
CA LYS A 98 -10.49 -16.35 -0.94
C LYS A 98 -10.52 -16.40 -2.48
N LYS A 99 -9.35 -16.32 -3.15
CA LYS A 99 -9.24 -16.46 -4.62
C LYS A 99 -9.62 -17.86 -5.09
N LYS A 100 -9.17 -18.93 -4.42
CA LYS A 100 -9.57 -20.32 -4.73
C LYS A 100 -11.08 -20.54 -4.58
N LYS A 101 -11.71 -20.04 -3.50
CA LYS A 101 -13.17 -20.10 -3.29
C LYS A 101 -13.99 -19.30 -4.33
N LYS A 102 -13.40 -18.27 -4.96
CA LYS A 102 -14.04 -17.49 -6.01
C LYS A 102 -13.95 -18.18 -7.37
N LEU A 103 -12.83 -18.84 -7.68
CA LEU A 103 -12.65 -19.64 -8.90
C LEU A 103 -13.57 -20.88 -8.93
N LEU A 104 -13.70 -21.58 -7.81
CA LEU A 104 -14.64 -22.71 -7.67
C LEU A 104 -16.12 -22.29 -7.85
N ARG A 105 -16.48 -21.05 -7.51
CA ARG A 105 -17.83 -20.49 -7.75
C ARG A 105 -18.08 -20.09 -9.21
N LEU A 106 -17.04 -19.84 -9.99
CA LEU A 106 -17.16 -19.53 -11.42
C LEU A 106 -17.19 -20.83 -12.26
N GLN A 107 -16.51 -21.89 -11.82
CA GLN A 107 -16.58 -23.21 -12.48
C GLN A 107 -17.92 -23.93 -12.23
N THR A 108 -18.68 -23.58 -11.19
CA THR A 108 -20.01 -24.15 -10.89
C THR A 108 -21.17 -23.33 -11.48
N GLY A 109 -20.88 -22.23 -12.17
CA GLY A 109 -21.87 -21.34 -12.78
C GLY A 109 -22.12 -21.54 -14.28
N TYR A 110 -21.42 -22.49 -14.92
CA TYR A 110 -21.67 -22.87 -16.31
C TYR A 110 -21.91 -24.37 -16.42
N CYS A 111 -23.05 -24.73 -17.00
CA CYS A 111 -23.53 -26.06 -17.37
C CYS A 111 -24.30 -26.86 -16.29
N GLN A 112 -25.58 -26.53 -16.11
CA GLN A 112 -26.60 -27.57 -15.92
C GLN A 112 -26.71 -28.37 -17.22
N LYS A 113 -25.91 -29.43 -17.35
CA LYS A 113 -26.18 -30.65 -18.13
C LYS A 113 -24.91 -31.48 -18.17
N THR A 114 -24.93 -32.58 -17.39
CA THR A 114 -24.54 -33.96 -17.73
C THR A 114 -23.87 -34.65 -16.54
N SER A 115 -24.57 -35.67 -16.04
CA SER A 115 -24.05 -36.91 -15.45
C SER A 115 -23.01 -36.87 -14.33
N LYS A 116 -23.48 -37.30 -13.14
CA LYS A 116 -22.78 -38.15 -12.15
C LYS A 116 -21.25 -38.24 -12.31
N LEU A 117 -20.50 -37.47 -11.52
CA LEU A 117 -19.18 -37.89 -11.06
C LEU A 117 -19.12 -37.67 -9.54
N LYS A 118 -18.97 -38.77 -8.80
CA LYS A 118 -18.77 -38.75 -7.35
C LYS A 118 -17.42 -38.09 -7.06
N PHE A 119 -17.45 -36.89 -6.50
CA PHE A 119 -16.26 -36.15 -6.10
C PHE A 119 -15.77 -36.70 -4.75
N GLY A 120 -14.82 -37.64 -4.81
CA GLY A 120 -14.10 -38.11 -3.63
C GLY A 120 -12.99 -37.14 -3.28
N ASP A 121 -13.29 -36.11 -2.48
CA ASP A 121 -12.29 -35.18 -1.92
C ASP A 121 -12.53 -34.99 -0.41
N SER A 122 -12.38 -36.05 0.39
CA SER A 122 -12.20 -35.96 1.86
C SER A 122 -10.73 -36.09 2.28
N PHE A 123 -9.85 -36.57 1.40
CA PHE A 123 -8.53 -37.06 1.79
C PHE A 123 -7.54 -35.95 2.19
N ILE A 124 -7.65 -34.75 1.61
CA ILE A 124 -6.73 -33.64 1.91
C ILE A 124 -7.12 -32.92 3.21
N LEU A 125 -8.43 -32.79 3.47
CA LEU A 125 -8.92 -32.11 4.66
C LEU A 125 -8.67 -32.95 5.92
N ASP A 126 -8.82 -34.27 5.82
CA ASP A 126 -8.56 -35.20 6.92
C ASP A 126 -7.07 -35.26 7.28
N LYS A 127 -6.18 -35.23 6.28
CA LYS A 127 -4.72 -35.20 6.51
C LYS A 127 -4.25 -33.88 7.13
N PHE A 128 -4.89 -32.77 6.77
CA PHE A 128 -4.61 -31.45 7.34
C PHE A 128 -5.13 -31.32 8.79
N LEU A 129 -6.34 -31.82 9.08
CA LEU A 129 -6.90 -31.85 10.43
C LEU A 129 -6.10 -32.76 11.37
N HIS A 130 -5.58 -33.88 10.87
CA HIS A 130 -4.70 -34.76 11.63
C HIS A 130 -3.37 -34.05 11.99
N TRP A 131 -2.75 -33.34 11.03
CA TRP A 131 -1.51 -32.59 11.28
C TRP A 131 -1.70 -31.45 12.29
N MET A 132 -2.80 -30.71 12.18
CA MET A 132 -3.15 -29.65 13.15
C MET A 132 -3.29 -30.19 14.58
N LYS A 133 -3.91 -31.37 14.75
CA LYS A 133 -4.07 -31.99 16.08
C LYS A 133 -2.77 -32.55 16.64
N SER A 134 -1.81 -32.92 15.80
CA SER A 134 -0.48 -33.35 16.25
C SER A 134 0.41 -32.20 16.70
N SER A 135 0.25 -30.99 16.17
CA SER A 135 1.05 -29.80 16.55
C SER A 135 0.59 -29.09 17.82
N THR A 136 -0.52 -29.52 18.44
CA THR A 136 -1.03 -28.98 19.71
C THR A 136 -0.72 -29.86 20.92
N LYS A 137 0.02 -30.96 20.74
CA LYS A 137 0.55 -31.80 21.82
C LYS A 137 2.06 -31.70 21.84
N GLU A 138 2.57 -30.52 22.19
CA GLU A 138 3.87 -30.26 22.81
C GLU A 138 3.75 -28.94 23.58
#